data_AF-A0A536EBJ8-F1
#
_entry.id   AF-A0A536EBJ8-F1
#
_cell.length_a   1.000
_cell.length_b   1.000
_cell.length_c   1.000
_cell.angle_alpha   90.00
_cell.angle_beta   90.00
_cell.angle_gamma   90.00
#
_symmetry.space_group_name_H-M   'P 1'
#
loop_
_entity.id
_entity.type
_entity.pdbx_description
1 polymer ?
#
loop_
_entity_poly.entity_id
_entity_poly.type
_entity_poly.pdbx_seq_one_letter_code
_entity_poly.pdbx_strand_id
1 'polypeptide(L)' 'VIFTAHGVSPAVKAKAAARGLNMVDATCSDVVVTHDLVKDLVERGYDVVYIGRRGHPEPEGVIGEAPEKVHLVQD' A
#
# COMPACT_ATOMS: atom_id res chain seq x y z
N VAL A 1 -13.06 12.45 -1.39
CA VAL A 1 -11.93 11.85 -2.14
C VAL A 1 -12.20 10.37 -2.28
N ILE A 2 -11.90 9.80 -3.44
CA ILE A 2 -12.04 8.37 -3.70
C ILE A 2 -10.64 7.82 -3.94
N PHE A 3 -10.25 6.78 -3.21
CA PHE A 3 -9.04 6.01 -3.52
C PHE A 3 -9.40 4.95 -4.56
N THR A 4 -8.61 4.83 -5.62
CA THR A 4 -8.91 3.98 -6.76
C THR A 4 -8.63 2.50 -6.45
N ALA A 5 -9.03 1.61 -7.35
CA ALA A 5 -8.88 0.16 -7.21
C ALA A 5 -7.45 -0.32 -6.92
N HIS A 6 -6.45 0.43 -7.40
CA HIS A 6 -5.03 0.14 -7.19
C HIS A 6 -4.54 0.39 -5.75
N GLY A 7 -5.36 1.00 -4.90
CA GLY A 7 -4.97 1.37 -3.55
C GLY A 7 -4.04 2.57 -3.48
N VAL A 8 -3.72 2.96 -2.25
CA VAL A 8 -2.79 4.04 -1.91
C VAL A 8 -2.10 3.72 -0.60
N SER A 9 -0.95 4.34 -0.35
CA SER A 9 -0.21 4.15 0.90
C SER A 9 -0.95 4.72 2.12
N PRO A 10 -0.67 4.21 3.33
CA PRO A 10 -1.19 4.76 4.58
C PRO A 10 -0.95 6.27 4.73
N ALA A 11 0.19 6.77 4.26
CA ALA A 11 0.53 8.19 4.29
C ALA A 11 -0.44 9.06 3.49
N VAL A 12 -0.94 8.57 2.35
CA VAL A 12 -1.95 9.27 1.54
C VAL A 12 -3.30 9.31 2.27
N LYS A 13 -3.70 8.19 2.90
CA LYS A 13 -4.91 8.12 3.73
C LYS A 13 -4.84 9.10 4.91
N ALA A 14 -3.71 9.13 5.62
CA ALA A 14 -3.46 10.06 6.73
C ALA A 14 -3.53 11.53 6.28
N LYS A 15 -2.96 11.86 5.11
CA LYS A 15 -3.02 13.21 4.54
C LYS A 15 -4.46 13.64 4.19
N ALA A 16 -5.28 12.73 3.67
CA ALA A 16 -6.68 13.02 3.40
C ALA A 16 -7.48 13.25 4.70
N ALA A 17 -7.25 12.42 5.71
CA ALA A 17 -7.85 12.57 7.04
C ALA A 17 -7.46 13.90 7.70
N ALA A 18 -6.17 14.26 7.67
CA ALA A 18 -5.66 15.53 8.22
C ALA A 18 -6.27 16.78 7.54
N ARG A 19 -6.77 16.63 6.31
CA ARG A 19 -7.47 17.69 5.56
C ARG A 19 -8.99 17.69 5.79
N GLY A 20 -9.50 16.81 6.66
CA GLY A 20 -10.94 16.69 6.93
C GLY A 20 -11.75 16.24 5.72
N LEU A 21 -11.15 15.50 4.79
CA LEU A 21 -11.84 15.05 3.58
C LEU A 21 -12.72 13.82 3.89
N ASN A 22 -13.93 13.81 3.35
CA ASN A 22 -14.73 12.59 3.28
C ASN A 22 -14.05 11.60 2.32
N MET A 23 -13.73 10.40 2.81
CA MET A 23 -12.98 9.37 2.09
C MET A 23 -13.88 8.20 1.73
N VAL A 24 -13.81 7.74 0.49
CA VAL A 24 -14.34 6.45 0.04
C VAL A 24 -13.16 5.64 -0.45
N ASP A 25 -12.91 4.50 0.19
CA ASP A 25 -11.87 3.58 -0.25
C ASP A 25 -12.47 2.57 -1.22
N ALA A 26 -12.13 2.70 -2.50
CA ALA A 26 -12.58 1.80 -3.57
C ALA A 26 -11.45 0.88 -4.04
N THR A 27 -10.47 0.59 -3.17
CA THR A 27 -9.40 -0.38 -3.42
C THR A 27 -10.00 -1.76 -3.72
N CYS A 28 -9.47 -2.45 -4.74
CA CYS A 28 -9.88 -3.82 -5.08
C CYS A 28 -9.62 -4.74 -3.88
N SER A 29 -10.52 -5.69 -3.61
CA SER A 29 -10.37 -6.63 -2.48
C SER A 29 -9.05 -7.41 -2.52
N ASP A 30 -8.57 -7.75 -3.71
CA ASP A 30 -7.31 -8.50 -3.87
C ASP A 30 -6.09 -7.64 -3.53
N VAL A 31 -6.17 -6.33 -3.81
CA VAL A 31 -5.14 -5.36 -3.42
C VAL A 31 -5.17 -5.14 -1.90
N VAL A 32 -6.35 -5.08 -1.27
CA VAL A 32 -6.48 -5.02 0.20
C VAL A 32 -5.80 -6.22 0.85
N VAL A 33 -6.06 -7.44 0.37
CA VAL A 33 -5.39 -8.66 0.86
C VAL A 33 -3.87 -8.58 0.74
N THR A 34 -3.37 -7.97 -0.34
CA THR A 34 -1.93 -7.79 -0.53
C THR A 34 -1.32 -6.84 0.51
N HIS A 35 -1.98 -5.71 0.79
CA HIS A 35 -1.57 -4.80 1.86
C HIS A 35 -1.53 -5.50 3.22
N ASP A 36 -2.60 -6.23 3.56
CA ASP A 36 -2.73 -6.94 4.84
C ASP A 36 -1.66 -8.03 4.99
N LEU A 37 -1.39 -8.80 3.93
CA LEU A 37 -0.36 -9.84 3.93
C LEU A 37 1.04 -9.26 4.15
N VAL A 38 1.38 -8.16 3.46
CA VAL A 38 2.68 -7.52 3.62
C VAL A 38 2.85 -7.01 5.05
N LYS A 39 1.80 -6.40 5.61
CA LYS A 39 1.83 -5.95 6.99
C LYS A 39 2.02 -7.10 7.99
N ASP A 40 1.28 -8.21 7.84
CA ASP A 40 1.43 -9.41 8.70
C ASP A 40 2.86 -9.97 8.65
N LEU A 41 3.43 -10.11 7.44
CA LEU A 41 4.79 -10.62 7.27
C LEU A 41 5.83 -9.70 7.94
N VAL A 42 5.67 -8.38 7.80
CA VAL A 42 6.56 -7.42 8.44
C VAL A 42 6.41 -7.45 9.97
N GLU A 43 5.19 -7.54 10.49
CA GLU A 43 4.93 -7.67 11.94
C GLU A 43 5.55 -8.96 12.52
N ARG A 44 5.65 -10.02 11.70
CA ARG A 44 6.33 -11.28 12.05
C ARG A 44 7.86 -11.22 11.91
N GLY A 45 8.42 -10.07 11.54
CA GLY A 45 9.85 -9.82 11.46
C GLY A 45 10.50 -10.19 10.13
N TYR A 46 9.71 -10.44 9.08
CA TYR A 46 10.24 -10.71 7.74
C TYR A 46 10.54 -9.41 6.97
N ASP A 47 11.54 -9.50 6.08
CA ASP A 47 11.69 -8.59 4.96
C ASP A 47 10.90 -9.15 3.76
N VAL A 48 10.12 -8.31 3.10
CA VAL A 48 9.22 -8.69 2.00
C VAL A 48 9.85 -8.28 0.67
N VAL A 49 9.96 -9.21 -0.26
CA VAL A 49 10.26 -8.90 -1.66
C VAL A 49 8.95 -8.72 -2.41
N TYR A 50 8.72 -7.52 -2.95
CA TYR A 50 7.56 -7.21 -3.76
C TYR A 50 7.96 -7.20 -5.24
N ILE A 51 7.35 -8.05 -6.06
CA ILE A 51 7.62 -8.11 -7.50
C ILE A 51 6.60 -7.21 -8.21
N GLY A 52 7.08 -6.17 -8.88
CA GLY A 52 6.20 -5.19 -9.51
C GLY A 52 6.94 -4.21 -10.41
N ARG A 53 6.27 -3.09 -10.75
CA ARG A 53 6.86 -2.03 -11.56
C ARG A 53 6.95 -0.75 -10.75
N ARG A 54 8.13 -0.15 -10.69
CA ARG A 54 8.34 1.14 -10.02
C ARG A 54 7.43 2.21 -10.63
N GLY A 55 6.81 3.02 -9.77
CA GLY A 55 5.89 4.07 -10.18
C GLY A 55 4.48 3.58 -10.57
N HIS A 56 4.20 2.27 -10.58
CA HIS A 56 2.84 1.78 -10.68
C HIS A 56 2.11 1.97 -9.33
N PRO A 57 0.86 2.46 -9.30
CA PRO A 57 0.21 2.83 -8.03
C PRO A 57 0.11 1.70 -7.00
N GLU A 58 -0.10 0.46 -7.44
CA GLU A 58 -0.20 -0.72 -6.55
C GLU A 58 1.10 -0.98 -5.76
N PRO A 59 2.27 -1.21 -6.40
CA PRO A 59 3.54 -1.32 -5.68
C PRO A 59 3.83 -0.13 -4.75
N GLU A 60 3.59 1.11 -5.19
CA GLU A 60 3.83 2.31 -4.36
C GLU A 60 2.91 2.34 -3.12
N GLY A 61 1.67 1.86 -3.27
CA GLY A 61 0.74 1.67 -2.18
C GLY A 61 1.25 0.67 -1.15
N VAL A 62 1.63 -0.53 -1.60
CA VAL A 62 2.05 -1.64 -0.73
C VAL A 62 3.40 -1.37 -0.07
N ILE A 63 4.38 -0.82 -0.79
CA ILE A 63 5.68 -0.40 -0.21
C ILE A 63 5.45 0.61 0.91
N GLY A 64 4.44 1.48 0.75
CA GLY A 64 4.06 2.46 1.75
C GLY A 64 3.58 1.90 3.09
N GLU A 65 3.21 0.60 3.16
CA GLU A 65 2.84 -0.04 4.43
C GLU A 65 4.05 -0.20 5.36
N ALA A 66 5.21 -0.55 4.81
CA ALA A 66 6.46 -0.70 5.56
C ALA A 66 7.69 -0.42 4.67
N PRO A 67 8.00 0.87 4.38
CA PRO A 67 9.02 1.24 3.41
C PRO A 67 10.42 0.68 3.69
N GLU A 68 10.77 0.48 4.97
CA GLU A 68 12.08 -0.04 5.40
C GLU A 68 12.19 -1.58 5.29
N LYS A 69 11.08 -2.27 5.03
CA LYS A 69 10.97 -3.73 5.05
C LYS A 69 10.41 -4.34 3.78
N VAL A 70 9.95 -3.51 2.83
CA VAL A 70 9.41 -3.96 1.55
C VAL A 70 10.35 -3.54 0.42
N HIS A 71 10.93 -4.53 -0.24
CA HIS A 71 11.96 -4.36 -1.27
C HIS A 71 11.35 -4.62 -2.65
N LEU A 72 11.23 -3.57 -3.47
CA LEU A 72 10.73 -3.71 -4.84
C LEU A 72 11.77 -4.35 -5.75
N VAL A 73 11.41 -5.46 -6.37
CA VAL A 73 12.17 -6.12 -7.44
C VAL A 73 11.40 -5.99 -8.76
N GLN A 74 12.12 -5.62 -9.81
CA GLN A 74 11.59 -5.41 -11.17
C GLN A 74 12.66 -5.84 -12.18
N ASP A 75 12.23 -6.29 -13.36
CA ASP A 75 13.08 -6.56 -14.53
C ASP A 75 13.29 -5.30 -15.38
#